data_AF-A0A962H8U0-F1
#
_entry.id   AF-A0A962H8U0-F1
#
_cell.length_a   1.000
_cell.length_b   1.000
_cell.length_c   1.000
_cell.angle_alpha   90.00
_cell.angle_beta   90.00
_cell.angle_gamma   90.00
#
_symmetry.space_group_name_H-M   'P 1'
#
loop_
_entity.id
_entity.type
_entity.pdbx_description
1 polymer ?
#
loop_
_entity_poly.entity_id
_entity_poly.type
_entity_poly.pdbx_seq_one_letter_code
_entity_poly.pdbx_strand_id
1 'polypeptide(L)'
;RPWLADESIEIAAVQGGRLLLRCPLALGDPDAAAPDALLGSDLRGLLPADLRWQRRINELQIVLTQQSCNEARVARQLPPWNCLWFWGHGVNAAVPPPATTRLASRDPLLLALARHAGMQLIDIEAESAEPTLRDVRDPRQLQQLWQAGIRPGQALLRCADGSGWRVRPSPWWKFWR
;
A
#
# COMPACT_ATOMS: atom_id res chain seq x y z
N ARG A 1 -2.20 -14.76 27.88
CA ARG A 1 -2.56 -15.06 26.48
C ARG A 1 -2.71 -13.73 25.76
N PRO A 2 -2.18 -13.52 24.55
CA PRO A 2 -2.40 -12.25 23.88
C PRO A 2 -3.90 -12.13 23.58
N TRP A 3 -4.55 -11.10 24.13
CA TRP A 3 -5.98 -10.83 23.97
C TRP A 3 -6.41 -10.78 22.49
N LEU A 4 -5.46 -10.44 21.58
CA LEU A 4 -5.64 -10.54 20.13
C LEU A 4 -6.19 -11.90 19.69
N ALA A 5 -5.68 -13.00 20.23
CA ALA A 5 -6.14 -14.35 19.86
C ALA A 5 -7.57 -14.61 20.34
N ASP A 6 -7.96 -14.07 21.50
CA ASP A 6 -9.32 -14.18 22.04
C ASP A 6 -10.32 -13.39 21.16
N GLU A 7 -9.85 -12.37 20.45
CA GLU A 7 -10.63 -11.62 19.45
C GLU A 7 -10.44 -12.10 18.01
N SER A 8 -9.78 -13.25 17.80
CA SER A 8 -9.48 -13.80 16.46
C SER A 8 -8.67 -12.85 15.55
N ILE A 9 -7.84 -11.99 16.15
CA ILE A 9 -6.87 -11.14 15.46
C ILE A 9 -5.53 -11.88 15.38
N GLU A 10 -5.02 -12.05 14.16
CA GLU A 10 -3.76 -12.74 13.92
C GLU A 10 -2.70 -11.82 13.32
N ILE A 11 -1.47 -11.92 13.81
CA ILE A 11 -0.32 -11.18 13.29
C ILE A 11 0.35 -12.00 12.20
N ALA A 12 0.44 -11.44 10.99
CA ALA A 12 1.19 -11.99 9.88
C ALA A 12 2.44 -11.12 9.62
N ALA A 13 3.61 -11.72 9.75
CA ALA A 13 4.85 -11.07 9.36
C ALA A 13 4.99 -11.03 7.84
N VAL A 14 5.43 -9.90 7.31
CA VAL A 14 5.68 -9.66 5.89
C VAL A 14 7.15 -9.30 5.68
N GLN A 15 7.66 -9.48 4.46
CA GLN A 15 9.02 -9.08 4.10
C GLN A 15 9.28 -7.60 4.41
N GLY A 16 10.52 -7.30 4.81
CA GLY A 16 10.94 -5.94 5.17
C GLY A 16 10.53 -5.50 6.58
N GLY A 17 10.20 -6.44 7.48
CA GLY A 17 9.88 -6.13 8.88
C GLY A 17 8.51 -5.50 9.10
N ARG A 18 7.61 -5.63 8.12
CA ARG A 18 6.23 -5.16 8.22
C ARG A 18 5.35 -6.24 8.86
N LEU A 19 4.33 -5.81 9.59
CA LEU A 19 3.32 -6.69 10.16
C LEU A 19 1.96 -6.33 9.56
N LEU A 20 1.19 -7.34 9.18
CA LEU A 20 -0.22 -7.21 8.84
C LEU A 20 -1.05 -7.89 9.91
N LEU A 21 -2.23 -7.35 10.17
CA LEU A 21 -3.21 -7.96 11.05
C LEU A 21 -4.33 -8.55 10.21
N ARG A 22 -4.60 -9.84 10.41
CA ARG A 22 -5.82 -10.46 9.91
C ARG A 22 -6.87 -10.33 11.00
N CYS A 23 -7.93 -9.59 10.69
CA CYS A 23 -9.03 -9.28 11.61
C CYS A 23 -10.33 -9.92 11.12
N PRO A 24 -11.25 -10.32 12.01
CA PRO A 24 -12.61 -10.68 11.62
C PRO A 24 -13.33 -9.50 10.98
N LEU A 25 -14.13 -9.77 9.94
CA LEU A 25 -14.90 -8.72 9.24
C LEU A 25 -15.83 -7.93 10.18
N ALA A 26 -16.34 -8.60 11.24
CA ALA A 26 -17.22 -7.99 12.24
C ALA A 26 -16.56 -6.87 13.07
N LEU A 27 -15.21 -6.77 13.08
CA LEU A 27 -14.51 -5.69 13.77
C LEU A 27 -14.67 -4.33 13.05
N GLY A 28 -14.95 -4.35 11.74
CA GLY A 28 -15.11 -3.14 10.94
C GLY A 28 -13.82 -2.35 10.74
N ASP A 29 -13.97 -1.16 10.16
CA ASP A 29 -12.86 -0.25 9.88
C ASP A 29 -12.54 0.62 11.12
N PRO A 30 -11.27 0.71 11.57
CA PRO A 30 -10.86 1.67 12.59
C PRO A 30 -10.98 3.14 12.13
N ASP A 31 -11.07 3.41 10.84
CA ASP A 31 -11.08 4.76 10.26
C ASP A 31 -9.90 5.62 10.75
N ALA A 32 -8.75 4.98 10.97
CA ALA A 32 -7.55 5.62 11.46
C ALA A 32 -6.64 6.01 10.30
N ALA A 33 -6.06 7.21 10.38
CA ALA A 33 -5.10 7.67 9.40
C ALA A 33 -3.81 6.84 9.42
N ALA A 34 -3.15 6.76 8.26
CA ALA A 34 -1.87 6.09 8.10
C ALA A 34 -0.77 6.80 8.91
N PRO A 35 0.25 6.09 9.43
CA PRO A 35 1.29 6.65 10.30
C PRO A 35 2.00 7.88 9.73
N ASP A 36 2.23 7.93 8.41
CA ASP A 36 2.91 9.06 7.76
C ASP A 36 2.12 10.37 7.90
N ALA A 37 0.79 10.29 7.99
CA ALA A 37 -0.08 11.45 8.23
C ALA A 37 -0.13 11.88 9.71
N LEU A 38 0.40 11.05 10.62
CA LEU A 38 0.40 11.31 12.07
C LEU A 38 1.69 11.97 12.56
N LEU A 39 2.73 12.02 11.72
CA LEU A 39 4.04 12.53 12.10
C LEU A 39 3.94 13.97 12.63
N GLY A 40 4.41 14.19 13.86
CA GLY A 40 4.38 15.49 14.53
C GLY A 40 3.04 15.87 15.18
N SER A 41 2.01 15.04 15.06
CA SER A 41 0.68 15.30 15.61
C SER A 41 0.49 14.73 17.03
N ASP A 42 -0.45 15.30 17.79
CA ASP A 42 -0.90 14.72 19.05
C ASP A 42 -1.90 13.58 18.79
N LEU A 43 -1.46 12.34 19.04
CA LEU A 43 -2.25 11.14 18.78
C LEU A 43 -3.58 11.09 19.55
N ARG A 44 -3.71 11.78 20.68
CA ARG A 44 -4.96 11.79 21.48
C ARG A 44 -6.13 12.37 20.71
N GLY A 45 -5.88 13.38 19.87
CA GLY A 45 -6.88 13.98 19.00
C GLY A 45 -7.15 13.20 17.71
N LEU A 46 -6.40 12.12 17.48
CA LEU A 46 -6.41 11.33 16.24
C LEU A 46 -6.77 9.86 16.48
N LEU A 47 -7.21 9.52 17.69
CA LEU A 47 -7.71 8.20 18.01
C LEU A 47 -8.96 7.88 17.17
N PRO A 48 -9.18 6.59 16.81
CA PRO A 48 -10.41 6.14 16.17
C PRO A 48 -11.66 6.63 16.89
N ALA A 49 -12.68 7.06 16.17
CA ALA A 49 -13.96 7.47 16.79
C ALA A 49 -14.67 6.31 17.49
N ASP A 50 -14.50 5.07 16.99
CA ASP A 50 -15.06 3.87 17.59
C ASP A 50 -14.31 3.47 18.88
N LEU A 51 -15.03 3.54 20.01
CA LEU A 51 -14.50 3.19 21.34
C LEU A 51 -13.96 1.76 21.42
N ARG A 52 -14.48 0.84 20.60
CA ARG A 52 -13.96 -0.54 20.55
C ARG A 52 -12.50 -0.50 20.11
N TRP A 53 -12.16 0.26 19.07
CA TRP A 53 -10.79 0.41 18.59
C TRP A 53 -9.90 1.18 19.57
N GLN A 54 -10.42 2.22 20.23
CA GLN A 54 -9.66 2.92 21.29
C GLN A 54 -9.28 1.98 22.43
N ARG A 55 -10.22 1.12 22.87
CA ARG A 55 -9.97 0.10 23.89
C ARG A 55 -8.83 -0.84 23.47
N ARG A 56 -8.83 -1.32 22.22
CA ARG A 56 -7.76 -2.18 21.68
C ARG A 56 -6.39 -1.52 21.71
N ILE A 57 -6.32 -0.26 21.28
CA ILE A 57 -5.06 0.52 21.29
C ILE A 57 -4.54 0.64 22.73
N ASN A 58 -5.42 0.99 23.67
CA ASN A 58 -5.05 1.12 25.08
C ASN A 58 -4.59 -0.20 25.71
N GLU A 59 -5.31 -1.29 25.47
CA GLU A 59 -4.94 -2.62 25.97
C GLU A 59 -3.59 -3.07 25.40
N LEU A 60 -3.32 -2.85 24.11
CA LEU A 60 -2.01 -3.13 23.53
C LEU A 60 -0.92 -2.22 24.04
N GLN A 61 -1.20 -0.95 24.30
CA GLN A 61 -0.22 -0.07 24.88
C GLN A 61 0.23 -0.58 26.26
N ILE A 62 -0.69 -1.05 27.10
CA ILE A 62 -0.36 -1.67 28.39
C ILE A 62 0.50 -2.93 28.20
N VAL A 63 0.11 -3.83 27.28
CA VAL A 63 0.87 -5.07 27.05
C VAL A 63 2.25 -4.79 26.46
N LEU A 64 2.34 -3.90 25.46
CA LEU A 64 3.57 -3.60 24.74
C LEU A 64 4.58 -2.86 25.61
N THR A 65 4.13 -1.91 26.44
CA THR A 65 5.02 -1.21 27.37
C THR A 65 5.70 -2.15 28.37
N GLN A 66 5.07 -3.26 28.72
CA GLN A 66 5.59 -4.25 29.67
C GLN A 66 6.47 -5.33 29.01
N GLN A 67 6.71 -5.29 27.70
CA GLN A 67 7.52 -6.31 27.03
C GLN A 67 9.00 -6.17 27.38
N SER A 68 9.63 -7.26 27.84
CA SER A 68 11.06 -7.29 28.20
C SER A 68 11.98 -6.94 27.02
N CYS A 69 11.53 -7.15 25.78
CA CYS A 69 12.30 -6.73 24.60
C CYS A 69 12.55 -5.21 24.54
N ASN A 70 11.73 -4.40 25.22
CA ASN A 70 11.95 -2.96 25.34
C ASN A 70 13.16 -2.60 26.19
N GLU A 71 13.55 -3.44 27.17
CA GLU A 71 14.75 -3.21 27.99
C GLU A 71 16.00 -3.14 27.12
N ALA A 72 16.16 -4.10 26.20
CA ALA A 72 17.27 -4.14 25.26
C ALA A 72 17.25 -2.97 24.26
N ARG A 73 16.05 -2.48 23.89
CA ARG A 73 15.91 -1.30 23.03
C ARG A 73 16.34 -0.03 23.77
N VAL A 74 15.85 0.16 24.99
CA VAL A 74 16.19 1.31 25.85
C VAL A 74 17.69 1.34 26.16
N ALA A 75 18.30 0.19 26.45
CA ALA A 75 19.75 0.08 26.66
C ALA A 75 20.56 0.52 25.42
N ARG A 76 19.98 0.41 24.21
CA ARG A 76 20.56 0.88 22.94
C ARG A 76 20.09 2.27 22.54
N GLN A 77 19.43 3.02 23.44
CA GLN A 77 18.85 4.34 23.17
C GLN A 77 17.83 4.33 22.01
N LEU A 78 17.17 3.20 21.76
CA LEU A 78 16.10 3.09 20.78
C LEU A 78 14.75 3.31 21.46
N PRO A 79 13.77 3.92 20.77
CA PRO A 79 12.43 4.08 21.32
C PRO A 79 11.79 2.71 21.59
N PRO A 80 11.08 2.54 22.72
CA PRO A 80 10.38 1.30 23.02
C PRO A 80 9.22 1.08 22.04
N TRP A 81 8.86 -0.17 21.82
CA TRP A 81 7.59 -0.51 21.19
C TRP A 81 6.50 -0.48 22.25
N ASN A 82 5.67 0.55 22.20
CA ASN A 82 4.67 0.84 23.22
C ASN A 82 3.26 1.05 22.65
N CYS A 83 3.07 0.95 21.34
CA CYS A 83 1.78 1.16 20.69
C CYS A 83 1.68 0.30 19.44
N LEU A 84 0.48 -0.22 19.17
CA LEU A 84 0.10 -0.77 17.87
C LEU A 84 -0.99 0.11 17.29
N TRP A 85 -0.70 0.76 16.16
CA TRP A 85 -1.64 1.61 15.46
C TRP A 85 -2.40 0.77 14.42
N PHE A 86 -3.73 0.71 14.53
CA PHE A 86 -4.57 -0.06 13.60
C PHE A 86 -4.98 0.84 12.44
N TRP A 87 -4.36 0.66 11.28
CA TRP A 87 -4.63 1.44 10.08
C TRP A 87 -4.55 0.57 8.82
N GLY A 88 -4.97 1.12 7.69
CA GLY A 88 -4.87 0.41 6.40
C GLY A 88 -5.83 -0.76 6.31
N HIS A 89 -7.05 -0.59 6.84
CA HIS A 89 -8.09 -1.60 6.75
C HIS A 89 -8.36 -1.94 5.28
N GLY A 90 -8.43 -3.24 5.01
CA GLY A 90 -8.69 -3.78 3.69
C GLY A 90 -9.53 -5.04 3.81
N VAL A 91 -10.55 -5.13 2.96
CA VAL A 91 -11.37 -6.33 2.81
C VAL A 91 -11.01 -7.00 1.49
N ASN A 92 -11.01 -8.33 1.49
CA ASN A 92 -10.95 -9.08 0.24
C ASN A 92 -12.32 -9.03 -0.45
N ALA A 93 -12.64 -7.88 -1.04
CA ALA A 93 -13.83 -7.71 -1.85
C ALA A 93 -13.57 -8.20 -3.27
N ALA A 94 -14.61 -8.70 -3.94
CA ALA A 94 -14.54 -8.97 -5.37
C ALA A 94 -14.29 -7.64 -6.11
N VAL A 95 -13.10 -7.50 -6.68
CA VAL A 95 -12.74 -6.35 -7.52
C VAL A 95 -13.15 -6.67 -8.96
N PRO A 96 -13.71 -5.72 -9.71
CA PRO A 96 -13.92 -5.90 -11.14
C PRO A 96 -12.62 -6.29 -11.83
N PRO A 97 -12.66 -7.16 -12.85
CA PRO A 97 -11.45 -7.53 -13.58
C PRO A 97 -10.79 -6.27 -14.17
N PRO A 98 -9.45 -6.17 -14.09
CA PRO A 98 -8.73 -5.03 -14.65
C PRO A 98 -8.96 -4.96 -16.17
N ALA A 99 -8.95 -3.74 -16.72
CA ALA A 99 -9.12 -3.51 -18.16
C ALA A 99 -8.01 -4.13 -19.01
N THR A 100 -6.92 -4.57 -18.38
CA THR A 100 -5.76 -5.20 -19.02
C THR A 100 -5.46 -6.52 -18.33
N THR A 101 -4.99 -7.51 -19.07
CA THR A 101 -4.58 -8.83 -18.54
C THR A 101 -3.09 -8.91 -18.21
N ARG A 102 -2.31 -7.86 -18.50
CA ARG A 102 -0.85 -7.82 -18.33
C ARG A 102 -0.40 -6.69 -17.41
N LEU A 103 0.53 -6.97 -16.51
CA LEU A 103 1.18 -5.99 -15.64
C LEU A 103 2.70 -6.03 -15.85
N ALA A 104 3.30 -4.85 -15.99
CA ALA A 104 4.74 -4.66 -15.91
C ALA A 104 5.05 -3.69 -14.75
N SER A 105 5.55 -4.21 -13.64
CA SER A 105 5.83 -3.45 -12.42
C SER A 105 6.96 -4.11 -11.62
N ARG A 106 7.67 -3.31 -10.83
CA ARG A 106 8.60 -3.79 -9.80
C ARG A 106 8.03 -3.66 -8.38
N ASP A 107 6.78 -3.20 -8.25
CA ASP A 107 6.13 -3.00 -6.96
C ASP A 107 5.61 -4.32 -6.38
N PRO A 108 6.02 -4.71 -5.17
CA PRO A 108 5.55 -5.95 -4.56
C PRO A 108 4.03 -6.03 -4.38
N LEU A 109 3.36 -4.92 -4.09
CA LEU A 109 1.91 -4.86 -3.92
C LEU A 109 1.19 -5.01 -5.27
N LEU A 110 1.62 -4.29 -6.32
CA LEU A 110 1.02 -4.45 -7.65
C LEU A 110 1.25 -5.87 -8.19
N LEU A 111 2.43 -6.44 -7.97
CA LEU A 111 2.71 -7.83 -8.34
C LEU A 111 1.82 -8.83 -7.59
N ALA A 112 1.57 -8.62 -6.30
CA ALA A 112 0.65 -9.46 -5.52
C ALA A 112 -0.80 -9.34 -6.03
N LEU A 113 -1.26 -8.12 -6.30
CA LEU A 113 -2.60 -7.86 -6.84
C LEU A 113 -2.78 -8.47 -8.23
N ALA A 114 -1.79 -8.34 -9.11
CA ALA A 114 -1.81 -8.97 -10.44
C ALA A 114 -1.90 -10.49 -10.35
N ARG A 115 -1.13 -11.13 -9.47
CA ARG A 115 -1.25 -12.59 -9.23
C ARG A 115 -2.63 -12.97 -8.73
N HIS A 116 -3.18 -12.19 -7.80
CA HIS A 116 -4.53 -12.43 -7.27
C HIS A 116 -5.60 -12.29 -8.36
N ALA A 117 -5.44 -11.33 -9.27
CA ALA A 117 -6.33 -11.10 -10.41
C ALA A 117 -6.06 -12.01 -11.63
N GLY A 118 -5.08 -12.93 -11.55
CA GLY A 118 -4.71 -13.82 -12.65
C GLY A 118 -4.07 -13.11 -13.85
N MET A 119 -3.48 -11.94 -13.66
CA MET A 119 -2.78 -11.20 -14.71
C MET A 119 -1.41 -11.81 -15.01
N GLN A 120 -0.99 -11.71 -16.27
CA GLN A 120 0.35 -12.07 -16.71
C GLN A 120 1.35 -10.97 -16.30
N LEU A 121 2.41 -11.38 -15.59
CA LEU A 121 3.52 -10.50 -15.24
C LEU A 121 4.54 -10.49 -16.39
N ILE A 122 4.94 -9.31 -16.84
CA ILE A 122 5.99 -9.15 -17.85
C ILE A 122 7.07 -8.18 -17.37
N ASP A 123 8.24 -8.21 -18.02
CA ASP A 123 9.29 -7.25 -17.73
C ASP A 123 8.85 -5.81 -18.07
N ILE A 124 9.28 -4.86 -17.25
CA ILE A 124 8.95 -3.44 -17.40
C ILE A 124 9.48 -2.83 -18.71
N GLU A 125 10.52 -3.41 -19.28
CA GLU A 125 11.13 -3.02 -20.55
C GLU A 125 10.70 -3.91 -21.73
N ALA A 126 10.08 -5.08 -21.47
CA ALA A 126 9.64 -5.97 -22.53
C ALA A 126 8.53 -5.33 -23.38
N GLU A 127 8.66 -5.38 -24.70
CA GLU A 127 7.60 -4.94 -25.61
C GLU A 127 6.37 -5.86 -25.51
N SER A 128 5.17 -5.32 -25.76
CA SER A 128 3.92 -6.09 -25.74
C SER A 128 2.99 -5.61 -26.83
N ALA A 129 2.49 -6.53 -27.65
CA ALA A 129 1.45 -6.28 -28.63
C ALA A 129 0.06 -6.11 -27.99
N GLU A 130 -0.14 -6.70 -26.80
CA GLU A 130 -1.37 -6.59 -26.03
C GLU A 130 -1.34 -5.39 -25.06
N PRO A 131 -2.50 -4.81 -24.71
CA PRO A 131 -2.61 -3.77 -23.69
C PRO A 131 -1.99 -4.19 -22.36
N THR A 132 -0.96 -3.45 -21.93
CA THR A 132 -0.23 -3.72 -20.69
C THR A 132 -0.33 -2.52 -19.76
N LEU A 133 -0.71 -2.77 -18.50
CA LEU A 133 -0.55 -1.81 -17.43
C LEU A 133 0.93 -1.73 -17.04
N ARG A 134 1.57 -0.59 -17.27
CA ARG A 134 2.96 -0.34 -16.83
C ARG A 134 2.98 0.58 -15.63
N ASP A 135 3.61 0.14 -14.56
CA ASP A 135 3.88 0.96 -13.39
C ASP A 135 5.08 1.86 -13.69
N VAL A 136 4.80 3.15 -13.89
CA VAL A 136 5.81 4.16 -14.23
C VAL A 136 5.83 5.29 -13.21
N ARG A 137 5.81 4.92 -11.91
CA ARG A 137 5.85 5.90 -10.81
C ARG A 137 7.15 6.69 -10.73
N ASP A 138 8.25 6.18 -11.28
CA ASP A 138 9.47 6.97 -11.49
C ASP A 138 9.37 7.73 -12.84
N PRO A 139 9.30 9.07 -12.85
CA PRO A 139 9.23 9.85 -14.08
C PRO A 139 10.41 9.60 -15.03
N ARG A 140 11.58 9.22 -14.49
CA ARG A 140 12.76 8.88 -15.30
C ARG A 140 12.53 7.61 -16.10
N GLN A 141 11.81 6.66 -15.53
CA GLN A 141 11.44 5.43 -16.22
C GLN A 141 10.48 5.71 -17.39
N LEU A 142 9.56 6.66 -17.22
CA LEU A 142 8.70 7.11 -18.32
C LEU A 142 9.54 7.70 -19.45
N GLN A 143 10.50 8.55 -19.11
CA GLN A 143 11.42 9.14 -20.08
C GLN A 143 12.27 8.07 -20.79
N GLN A 144 12.79 7.07 -20.08
CA GLN A 144 13.59 5.98 -20.64
C GLN A 144 12.78 5.10 -21.59
N LEU A 145 11.58 4.66 -21.17
CA LEU A 145 10.67 3.89 -22.03
C LEU A 145 10.32 4.70 -23.30
N TRP A 146 10.10 6.02 -23.13
CA TRP A 146 9.88 6.93 -24.24
C TRP A 146 11.10 7.00 -25.16
N GLN A 147 12.32 7.09 -24.65
CA GLN A 147 13.53 7.13 -25.47
C GLN A 147 13.82 5.78 -26.16
N ALA A 148 13.50 4.67 -25.52
CA ALA A 148 13.67 3.30 -26.02
C ALA A 148 12.70 2.93 -27.16
N GLY A 149 11.85 3.85 -27.62
CA GLY A 149 10.95 3.60 -28.73
C GLY A 149 9.67 2.85 -28.35
N ILE A 150 9.45 2.59 -27.06
CA ILE A 150 8.13 2.23 -26.53
C ILE A 150 7.27 3.50 -26.61
N ARG A 151 6.85 3.81 -27.83
CA ARG A 151 6.01 4.92 -28.23
C ARG A 151 4.60 4.36 -28.18
N PRO A 152 3.84 4.64 -27.12
CA PRO A 152 2.51 4.07 -27.05
C PRO A 152 1.69 4.65 -28.20
N GLY A 153 1.40 3.82 -29.20
CA GLY A 153 0.55 4.18 -30.33
C GLY A 153 -0.82 4.67 -29.85
N GLN A 154 -1.26 4.24 -28.66
CA GLN A 154 -2.31 4.84 -27.86
C GLN A 154 -2.03 4.56 -26.37
N ALA A 155 -1.43 5.50 -25.62
CA ALA A 155 -1.28 5.34 -24.16
C ALA A 155 -2.35 6.10 -23.41
N LEU A 156 -2.65 5.55 -22.25
CA LEU A 156 -3.36 6.23 -21.19
C LEU A 156 -2.41 6.42 -20.02
N LEU A 157 -1.96 7.66 -19.82
CA LEU A 157 -1.25 8.02 -18.59
C LEU A 157 -2.30 8.24 -17.51
N ARG A 158 -2.07 7.67 -16.33
CA ARG A 158 -2.92 7.78 -15.14
C ARG A 158 -2.05 8.19 -13.96
N CYS A 159 -2.43 9.25 -13.28
CA CYS A 159 -1.79 9.72 -12.06
C CYS A 159 -2.52 9.16 -10.84
N ALA A 160 -1.83 9.23 -9.69
CA ALA A 160 -2.36 8.74 -8.41
C ALA A 160 -3.61 9.52 -7.94
N ASP A 161 -3.76 10.77 -8.39
CA ASP A 161 -4.94 11.61 -8.14
C ASP A 161 -6.15 11.27 -9.05
N GLY A 162 -6.01 10.26 -9.91
CA GLY A 162 -7.03 9.85 -10.86
C GLY A 162 -7.05 10.66 -12.16
N SER A 163 -6.25 11.72 -12.27
CA SER A 163 -6.08 12.46 -13.51
C SER A 163 -5.40 11.59 -14.57
N GLY A 164 -5.56 11.93 -15.85
CA GLY A 164 -4.90 11.19 -16.88
C GLY A 164 -4.99 11.79 -18.27
N TRP A 165 -4.02 11.41 -19.10
CA TRP A 165 -3.86 11.94 -20.44
C TRP A 165 -3.85 10.80 -21.44
N ARG A 166 -4.51 11.01 -22.57
CA ARG A 166 -4.41 10.10 -23.72
C ARG A 166 -3.31 10.60 -24.64
N VAL A 167 -2.27 9.81 -24.79
CA VAL A 167 -1.20 10.06 -25.77
C VAL A 167 -1.68 9.50 -27.10
N ARG A 168 -1.78 10.38 -28.10
CA ARG A 168 -2.03 9.98 -29.49
C ARG A 168 -0.72 10.03 -30.27
N PRO A 169 -0.52 9.15 -31.26
CA PRO A 169 0.61 9.24 -32.14
C PRO A 169 0.33 10.42 -33.07
N SER A 170 0.90 11.58 -32.77
CA SER A 170 0.85 12.73 -33.67
C SER A 170 2.14 12.77 -34.47
N PRO A 171 2.08 12.90 -35.80
CA PRO A 171 3.27 13.19 -36.60
C PRO A 171 3.76 14.64 -36.38
N TRP A 172 2.98 15.50 -35.71
CA TRP A 172 3.29 16.93 -35.55
C TRP A 172 3.01 17.35 -34.10
N TRP A 173 4.05 17.74 -33.36
CA TRP A 173 3.89 18.31 -32.03
C TRP A 173 3.37 19.74 -32.19
N LYS A 174 2.16 20.03 -31.71
CA LYS A 174 1.70 21.40 -31.52
C LYS A 174 1.60 21.67 -30.01
N PHE A 175 2.55 22.43 -29.49
CA PHE A 175 2.48 23.03 -28.17
C PHE A 175 1.67 24.32 -28.29
N TRP A 176 0.66 24.50 -27.44
CA TRP A 176 -0.01 25.78 -27.24
C TRP A 176 0.24 26.22 -25.80
N ARG A 177 0.44 27.53 -25.60
CA ARG A 177 0.52 28.17 -24.29
C ARG A 177 -0.86 28.36 -23.71
#